data_AF-A0A529ICT8-F1
#
_entry.id   AF-A0A529ICT8-F1
#
_cell.length_a   1.000
_cell.length_b   1.000
_cell.length_c   1.000
_cell.angle_alpha   90.00
_cell.angle_beta   90.00
_cell.angle_gamma   90.00
#
_symmetry.space_group_name_H-M   'P 1'
#
loop_
_entity.id
_entity.type
_entity.pdbx_description
1 polymer ?
#
loop_
_entity_poly.entity_id
_entity_poly.type
_entity_poly.pdbx_seq_one_letter_code
_entity_poly.pdbx_strand_id
1 'polypeptide(L)' 'IDSQPCGGTHVRSTGEVGEIHIGKIEKKGRENRRFRIRFGPMPAI' A
#
# COMPACT_ATOMS: atom_id res chain seq x y z
N ILE A 1 9.76 -1.54 11.07
CA ILE A 1 10.58 -1.38 9.85
C ILE A 1 10.74 -2.77 9.27
N ASP A 2 10.25 -2.98 8.05
CA ASP A 2 10.34 -4.28 7.39
C ASP A 2 11.68 -4.36 6.63
N SER A 3 12.31 -5.54 6.64
CA SER A 3 13.62 -5.75 5.99
C SER A 3 13.45 -6.75 4.86
N GLN A 4 13.40 -6.23 3.63
CA GLN A 4 13.20 -7.03 2.44
C GLN A 4 14.36 -6.82 1.45
N PRO A 5 14.92 -7.88 0.86
CA PRO A 5 15.82 -7.74 -0.27
C PRO A 5 14.99 -7.32 -1.49
N CYS A 6 15.14 -6.07 -1.90
CA CYS A 6 14.41 -5.50 -3.02
C CYS A 6 15.35 -4.69 -3.92
N GLY A 7 15.17 -4.80 -5.24
CA GLY A 7 15.97 -4.11 -6.26
C GLY A 7 15.20 -2.97 -6.95
N GLY A 8 14.19 -2.42 -6.28
CA GLY A 8 13.33 -1.37 -6.82
C GLY A 8 13.91 0.03 -6.60
N THR A 9 13.18 1.04 -7.07
CA THR A 9 13.44 2.44 -6.71
C THR A 9 12.70 2.76 -5.42
N HIS A 10 13.44 3.22 -4.40
CA HIS A 10 12.90 3.52 -3.08
C HIS A 10 12.97 5.01 -2.77
N VAL A 11 11.98 5.47 -1.98
CA VAL A 11 12.04 6.75 -1.28
C VAL A 11 13.02 6.67 -0.11
N ARG A 12 13.54 7.82 0.33
CA ARG A 12 14.51 7.85 1.45
C ARG A 12 13.83 7.69 2.81
N SER A 13 12.58 8.14 2.92
CA SER A 13 11.79 8.08 4.16
C SER A 13 10.34 7.70 3.89
N THR A 14 9.66 7.09 4.87
CA THR A 14 8.25 6.69 4.73
C THR A 14 7.29 7.86 4.56
N GLY A 15 7.65 9.05 5.04
CA GLY A 15 6.84 10.26 4.91
C GLY A 15 6.72 10.76 3.45
N GLU A 16 7.69 10.44 2.59
CA GLU A 16 7.67 10.80 1.16
C GLU A 16 6.57 10.08 0.38
N VAL A 17 6.06 8.95 0.89
CA VAL A 17 4.97 8.19 0.26
C VAL A 17 3.64 8.96 0.30
N GLY A 18 3.46 9.86 1.27
CA GLY A 18 2.24 10.65 1.45
C GLY A 18 1.06 9.85 2.02
N GLU A 19 -0.15 10.33 1.78
CA GLU A 19 -1.39 9.70 2.25
C GLU A 19 -1.64 8.36 1.56
N ILE A 20 -2.09 7.37 2.34
CA ILE A 20 -2.35 6.00 1.88
C ILE A 20 -3.78 5.60 2.28
N HIS A 21 -4.55 5.12 1.31
CA HIS A 21 -5.93 4.67 1.53
C HIS A 21 -6.16 3.25 1.00
N ILE A 22 -6.97 2.47 1.72
CA ILE A 22 -7.41 1.15 1.28
C ILE A 22 -8.65 1.31 0.41
N GLY A 23 -8.53 1.04 -0.89
CA GLY A 23 -9.64 1.18 -1.83
C GLY A 23 -10.56 -0.04 -1.86
N LYS A 24 -10.01 -1.26 -1.76
CA LYS A 24 -10.81 -2.49 -1.76
C LYS A 24 -10.03 -3.62 -1.10
N ILE A 25 -10.73 -4.45 -0.34
CA ILE A 25 -10.19 -5.70 0.22
C ILE A 25 -10.98 -6.85 -0.39
N GLU A 26 -10.27 -7.80 -1.00
CA GLU A 26 -10.88 -8.99 -1.62
C GLU A 26 -10.36 -10.26 -0.98
N LYS A 27 -11.26 -11.20 -0.68
CA LYS A 27 -10.87 -12.55 -0.27
C LYS A 27 -10.49 -13.36 -1.50
N LYS A 28 -9.26 -13.88 -1.54
CA LYS A 28 -8.74 -14.71 -2.64
C LYS A 28 -8.56 -16.18 -2.25
N GLY A 29 -8.79 -16.53 -0.99
CA GLY A 29 -8.75 -17.90 -0.51
C GLY A 29 -9.14 -17.99 0.96
N ARG A 30 -8.82 -19.11 1.62
CA ARG A 30 -9.08 -19.31 3.05
C ARG A 30 -8.36 -18.28 3.91
N GLU A 31 -7.08 -18.04 3.62
CA GLU A 31 -6.22 -17.11 4.37
C GLU A 31 -5.77 -15.89 3.54
N ASN A 32 -5.73 -16.01 2.22
CA ASN A 32 -5.25 -14.95 1.34
C ASN A 32 -6.27 -13.83 1.15
N ARG A 33 -5.85 -12.60 1.46
CA ARG A 33 -6.59 -11.36 1.18
C ARG A 33 -5.77 -10.48 0.25
N ARG A 34 -6.41 -9.90 -0.76
CA ARG A 34 -5.80 -8.92 -1.65
C ARG A 34 -6.28 -7.54 -1.28
N PHE A 35 -5.32 -6.70 -0.90
CA PHE A 35 -5.54 -5.29 -0.60
C PHE A 35 -5.22 -4.46 -1.84
N ARG A 36 -6.15 -3.58 -2.25
CA ARG A 36 -5.86 -2.53 -3.22
C ARG A 36 -5.61 -1.23 -2.47
N ILE A 37 -4.39 -0.74 -2.58
CA ILE A 37 -3.91 0.47 -1.91
C ILE A 37 -3.88 1.61 -2.94
N ARG A 38 -4.24 2.82 -2.50
CA ARG A 38 -4.15 4.06 -3.27
C ARG A 38 -3.28 5.05 -2.52
N PHE A 39 -2.62 5.92 -3.26
CA PHE A 39 -1.80 7.02 -2.74
C PHE A 39 -2.45 8.36 -3.07
N GLY A 40 -2.20 9.37 -2.23
CA GLY A 40 -2.73 10.72 -2.40
C GLY A 40 -4.06 10.94 -1.67
N PRO A 41 -4.74 12.08 -1.90
CA PRO A 41 -5.86 12.54 -1.09
C PRO A 41 -7.05 11.59 -1.15
N MET A 42 -7.84 11.56 -0.07
CA MET A 42 -9.08 10.79 -0.01
C MET A 42 -10.00 11.18 -1.17
N PRO A 43 -10.55 10.21 -1.92
CA PRO A 43 -11.47 10.53 -3.01
C PRO A 43 -12.65 11.34 -2.46
N ALA A 44 -12.93 12.48 -3.09
CA ALA A 44 -14.11 13.26 -2.81
C ALA A 44 -15.35 12.37 -3.05
N ILE A 45 -16.26 12.36 -2.06
CA ILE A 45 -17.52 11.62 -2.08
C ILE A 45 -18.40 12.14 -3.22
#